data_AF-A0AAU5DBP6-F1
#
_entry.id   AF-A0AAU5DBP6-F1
#
_cell.length_a   1.000
_cell.length_b   1.000
_cell.length_c   1.000
_cell.angle_alpha   90.00
_cell.angle_beta   90.00
_cell.angle_gamma   90.00
#
_symmetry.space_group_name_H-M   'P 1'
#
loop_
_entity.id
_entity.type
_entity.pdbx_description
1 polymer ?
#
loop_
_entity_poly.entity_id
_entity_poly.type
_entity_poly.pdbx_seq_one_letter_code
_entity_poly.pdbx_strand_id
1 'polypeptide(L)'
;MIPSPFADVPPLLYTDSVDIPVLFRDSPAARPFKQWRTAKPSPWPSTAGFPAKNGWYLPTTTWREILKAATEVGRDITPNLLRMPQLAGSELVARVAPLYAYLGTHSVDTKHPLPGSKGRRLTVNPVYEYGTERSAKNALGYRLGMTMAEWATRSLMGLGQTLHIEDGGPIPALRDKFVTPSAKLPDLWGLHEAENLYWMIEAKGGNVRSPRLWEGWKQLQGGTKVLHEYAHRRILVGASVQPQGDLFLTVDHDHHPGKEPLQPAAGPTWPQPPGSPEDHLGDSDDALMGTARAQMLVYLALSGAQPSRLKTVALPADRTSRRRGPRGVTTPLEHDPDAQAMRSAVRTETSDSDQSSRRGYAQALGLDDFLTYRVPGTELRLGMSRQLFAACAQLHHEDQLIAERTPGMRAEDVRADEPVSEEAEERRRHSQRRVFREQQDEQRARIEPRVRAAFEYGRERPWRELLHTQNDPRLDLDEDPGLLEAATAETYLAIREDDLPHHGR
;
A
#
# COMPACT_ATOMS: atom_id res chain seq x y z
N MET A 1 11.11 5.80 42.27
CA MET A 1 11.32 6.99 41.41
C MET A 1 11.38 6.47 39.99
N ILE A 2 10.23 6.45 39.30
CA ILE A 2 10.11 5.88 37.94
C ILE A 2 10.53 7.00 36.97
N PRO A 3 11.47 6.78 36.05
CA PRO A 3 11.85 7.79 35.06
C PRO A 3 10.64 8.18 34.22
N SER A 4 10.45 9.50 34.05
CA SER A 4 9.43 10.07 33.17
C SER A 4 9.62 9.57 31.73
N PRO A 5 8.60 9.01 31.05
CA PRO A 5 8.75 8.59 29.66
C PRO A 5 8.61 9.82 28.75
N PHE A 6 9.75 10.27 28.23
CA PHE A 6 9.96 10.99 26.97
C PHE A 6 8.72 11.66 26.34
N ALA A 7 8.35 12.85 26.84
CA ALA A 7 7.26 13.65 26.26
C ALA A 7 7.70 14.67 25.18
N ASP A 8 8.98 14.77 24.83
CA ASP A 8 9.49 15.86 23.94
C ASP A 8 10.47 15.41 22.85
N VAL A 9 10.58 14.12 22.53
CA VAL A 9 11.48 13.70 21.43
C VAL A 9 10.76 13.93 20.09
N PRO A 10 11.23 14.86 19.23
CA PRO A 10 10.68 14.99 17.89
C PRO A 10 10.83 13.66 17.15
N PRO A 11 9.86 13.26 16.33
CA PRO A 11 9.87 11.93 15.72
C PRO A 11 11.15 11.73 14.89
N LEU A 12 11.83 10.59 15.05
CA LEU A 12 13.13 10.26 14.42
C LEU A 12 13.13 10.43 12.90
N LEU A 13 13.72 11.47 12.32
CA LEU A 13 13.69 11.69 10.86
C LEU A 13 14.60 10.71 10.09
N TYR A 14 14.07 10.04 9.06
CA TYR A 14 14.82 9.09 8.23
C TYR A 14 15.43 9.75 6.99
N THR A 15 16.44 9.11 6.40
CA THR A 15 17.12 9.59 5.18
C THR A 15 16.17 9.70 3.99
N ASP A 16 15.07 8.96 3.98
CA ASP A 16 14.02 8.98 2.95
C ASP A 16 12.74 9.73 3.37
N SER A 17 12.77 10.50 4.47
CA SER A 17 11.62 11.29 4.90
C SER A 17 11.29 12.48 3.97
N VAL A 18 10.01 12.67 3.63
CA VAL A 18 9.50 13.78 2.82
C VAL A 18 8.25 14.38 3.45
N ASP A 19 8.10 15.69 3.34
CA ASP A 19 6.95 16.42 3.83
C ASP A 19 5.92 16.58 2.70
N ILE A 20 4.68 16.18 2.91
CA ILE A 20 3.60 16.31 1.92
C ILE A 20 2.65 17.42 2.36
N PRO A 21 2.54 18.56 1.66
CA PRO A 21 1.55 19.57 1.99
C PRO A 21 0.15 19.08 1.62
N VAL A 22 -0.78 19.17 2.57
CA VAL A 22 -2.16 18.71 2.43
C VAL A 22 -3.13 19.86 2.76
N LEU A 23 -4.11 20.09 1.90
CA LEU A 23 -5.29 20.91 2.20
C LEU A 23 -6.47 19.99 2.48
N PHE A 24 -6.99 20.03 3.70
CA PHE A 24 -8.16 19.27 4.14
C PHE A 24 -9.40 20.18 4.19
N ARG A 25 -10.51 19.80 3.54
CA ARG A 25 -11.72 20.65 3.45
C ARG A 25 -13.02 19.91 3.07
N ASP A 26 -14.15 20.53 3.41
CA ASP A 26 -15.51 19.96 3.28
C ASP A 26 -16.09 19.86 1.84
N SER A 27 -15.35 20.23 0.80
CA SER A 27 -15.77 20.04 -0.59
C SER A 27 -14.69 20.45 -1.60
N PRO A 28 -14.77 19.94 -2.84
CA PRO A 28 -13.94 20.38 -3.95
C PRO A 28 -14.02 21.88 -4.19
N ALA A 29 -12.87 22.51 -4.23
CA ALA A 29 -12.70 23.88 -4.68
C ALA A 29 -11.42 24.02 -5.51
N ALA A 30 -11.19 25.22 -6.05
CA ALA A 30 -10.00 25.47 -6.85
C ALA A 30 -8.72 25.09 -6.09
N ARG A 31 -7.73 24.59 -6.84
CA ARG A 31 -6.41 24.33 -6.28
C ARG A 31 -5.87 25.67 -5.75
N PRO A 32 -5.45 25.73 -4.48
CA PRO A 32 -4.74 26.89 -3.95
C PRO A 32 -3.40 27.05 -4.69
N PHE A 33 -3.31 28.01 -5.61
CA PHE A 33 -2.06 28.24 -6.35
C PHE A 33 -1.05 28.96 -5.45
N LYS A 34 0.08 28.30 -5.15
CA LYS A 34 1.18 28.80 -4.29
C LYS A 34 0.81 29.17 -2.84
N GLN A 35 -0.47 29.24 -2.46
CA GLN A 35 -0.89 29.63 -1.11
C GLN A 35 -0.31 28.70 -0.03
N TRP A 36 -0.06 27.43 -0.36
CA TRP A 36 0.59 26.50 0.56
C TRP A 36 1.99 26.95 0.99
N ARG A 37 2.72 27.71 0.15
CA ARG A 37 4.06 28.25 0.46
C ARG A 37 4.02 29.34 1.52
N THR A 38 2.86 29.97 1.71
CA THR A 38 2.64 31.07 2.66
C THR A 38 1.67 30.72 3.77
N ALA A 39 0.94 29.60 3.64
CA ALA A 39 0.04 29.12 4.68
C ALA A 39 0.85 28.70 5.90
N LYS A 40 0.27 28.87 7.09
CA LYS A 40 0.80 28.32 8.33
C LYS A 40 0.19 26.93 8.53
N PRO A 41 0.92 25.84 8.21
CA PRO A 41 0.36 24.51 8.37
C PRO A 41 0.32 24.11 9.84
N SER A 42 -0.56 23.16 10.15
CA SER A 42 -0.61 22.41 11.41
C SER A 42 0.01 21.02 11.22
N PRO A 43 0.50 20.37 12.30
CA PRO A 43 0.79 18.95 12.24
C PRO A 43 -0.50 18.16 11.98
N TRP A 44 -0.38 17.02 11.29
CA TRP A 44 -1.49 16.08 11.21
C TRP A 44 -1.79 15.54 12.63
N PRO A 45 -3.05 15.52 13.10
CA PRO A 45 -3.37 15.34 14.52
C PRO A 45 -2.87 14.00 15.10
N SER A 46 -2.99 12.93 14.33
CA SER A 46 -2.43 11.61 14.62
C SER A 46 -2.56 10.74 13.36
N THR A 47 -1.72 9.72 13.21
CA THR A 47 -2.01 8.64 12.25
C THR A 47 -3.30 7.95 12.64
N ALA A 48 -4.10 7.59 11.63
CA ALA A 48 -5.48 7.14 11.79
C ALA A 48 -6.47 8.19 12.32
N GLY A 49 -6.04 9.45 12.42
CA GLY A 49 -6.89 10.56 12.88
C GLY A 49 -7.43 11.39 11.73
N PHE A 50 -8.74 11.67 11.78
CA PHE A 50 -9.35 12.72 10.97
C PHE A 50 -9.05 14.09 11.56
N PRO A 51 -8.56 15.06 10.77
CA PRO A 51 -8.49 16.43 11.24
C PRO A 51 -9.86 16.96 11.68
N ALA A 52 -9.92 17.48 12.91
CA ALA A 52 -11.15 18.04 13.46
C ALA A 52 -11.58 19.35 12.78
N LYS A 53 -10.71 19.96 11.97
CA LYS A 53 -10.97 21.22 11.28
C LYS A 53 -10.38 21.18 9.88
N ASN A 54 -11.01 21.92 8.97
CA ASN A 54 -10.44 22.20 7.67
C ASN A 54 -9.19 23.07 7.83
N GLY A 55 -8.21 22.87 6.95
CA GLY A 55 -6.99 23.67 6.99
C GLY A 55 -5.82 23.05 6.27
N TRP A 56 -4.68 23.69 6.50
CA TRP A 56 -3.40 23.30 5.94
C TRP A 56 -2.66 22.39 6.92
N TYR A 57 -2.19 21.26 6.40
CA TYR A 57 -1.47 20.26 7.17
C TYR A 57 -0.14 19.88 6.51
N LEU A 58 0.80 19.41 7.32
CA LEU A 58 2.12 19.00 6.88
C LEU A 58 2.55 17.63 7.42
N PRO A 59 1.88 16.54 7.02
CA PRO A 59 2.36 15.20 7.34
C PRO A 59 3.77 14.97 6.78
N THR A 60 4.63 14.36 7.60
CA THR A 60 5.93 13.81 7.19
C THR A 60 5.79 12.30 7.03
N THR A 61 6.26 11.77 5.91
CA THR A 61 6.24 10.33 5.59
C THR A 61 7.58 9.90 5.01
N THR A 62 7.72 8.64 4.60
CA THR A 62 8.93 8.13 3.95
C THR A 62 8.66 7.77 2.49
N TRP A 63 9.71 7.73 1.67
CA TRP A 63 9.59 7.21 0.31
C TRP A 63 9.10 5.76 0.30
N ARG A 64 9.56 4.96 1.26
CA ARG A 64 9.10 3.58 1.50
C ARG A 64 7.60 3.45 1.72
N GLU A 65 6.97 4.36 2.48
CA GLU A 65 5.50 4.39 2.66
C GLU A 65 4.76 4.65 1.34
N ILE A 66 5.28 5.56 0.52
CA ILE A 66 4.70 5.87 -0.80
C ILE A 66 4.83 4.67 -1.74
N LEU A 67 5.98 4.00 -1.74
CA LEU A 67 6.19 2.80 -2.55
C LEU A 67 5.32 1.62 -2.09
N LYS A 68 5.13 1.46 -0.78
CA LYS A 68 4.20 0.47 -0.21
C LYS A 68 2.78 0.69 -0.74
N ALA A 69 2.30 1.92 -0.69
CA ALA A 69 1.00 2.27 -1.26
C ALA A 69 0.94 1.98 -2.77
N ALA A 70 2.01 2.28 -3.51
CA ALA A 70 2.08 2.07 -4.95
C ALA A 70 2.03 0.58 -5.34
N THR A 71 2.61 -0.32 -4.55
CA THR A 71 2.60 -1.77 -4.85
C THR A 71 1.25 -2.41 -4.56
N GLU A 72 0.49 -1.90 -3.60
CA GLU A 72 -0.79 -2.46 -3.18
C GLU A 72 -1.98 -1.88 -3.96
N VAL A 73 -1.97 -0.59 -4.29
CA VAL A 73 -3.11 0.06 -4.92
C VAL A 73 -3.26 -0.26 -6.40
N GLY A 74 -4.52 -0.33 -6.85
CA GLY A 74 -4.89 -0.34 -8.26
C GLY A 74 -5.94 -1.40 -8.55
N ARG A 75 -6.28 -1.52 -9.83
CA ARG A 75 -7.13 -2.62 -10.30
C ARG A 75 -6.46 -3.95 -9.99
N ASP A 76 -7.25 -4.89 -9.50
CA ASP A 76 -6.77 -6.24 -9.29
C ASP A 76 -6.67 -6.98 -10.64
N ILE A 77 -5.44 -7.14 -11.12
CA ILE A 77 -5.14 -7.84 -12.36
C ILE A 77 -4.82 -9.32 -12.15
N THR A 78 -4.82 -9.81 -10.92
CA THR A 78 -4.44 -11.19 -10.59
C THR A 78 -5.25 -12.24 -11.34
N PRO A 79 -6.55 -12.06 -11.65
CA PRO A 79 -7.29 -13.02 -12.48
C PRO A 79 -6.69 -13.18 -13.89
N ASN A 80 -6.11 -12.11 -14.45
CA ASN A 80 -5.45 -12.14 -15.75
C ASN A 80 -4.03 -12.74 -15.68
N LEU A 81 -3.44 -12.77 -14.48
CA LEU A 81 -2.11 -13.31 -14.24
C LEU A 81 -2.12 -14.80 -13.90
N LEU A 82 -3.28 -15.42 -13.67
CA LEU A 82 -3.38 -16.83 -13.29
C LEU A 82 -2.63 -17.78 -14.25
N ARG A 83 -2.57 -17.43 -15.54
CA ARG A 83 -1.85 -18.21 -16.57
C ARG A 83 -0.47 -17.67 -16.92
N MET A 84 -0.16 -16.46 -16.50
CA MET A 84 1.11 -15.79 -16.78
C MET A 84 1.64 -15.14 -15.50
N PRO A 85 1.86 -15.91 -14.42
CA PRO A 85 2.27 -15.37 -13.13
C PRO A 85 3.60 -14.61 -13.22
N GLN A 86 4.46 -14.94 -14.20
CA GLN A 86 5.71 -14.24 -14.49
C GLN A 86 5.54 -12.75 -14.81
N LEU A 87 4.35 -12.31 -15.25
CA LEU A 87 4.07 -10.89 -15.54
C LEU A 87 3.77 -10.06 -14.28
N ALA A 88 3.66 -10.67 -13.10
CA ALA A 88 3.47 -9.95 -11.85
C ALA A 88 4.63 -8.96 -11.58
N GLY A 89 5.88 -9.37 -11.87
CA GLY A 89 7.04 -8.49 -11.79
C GLY A 89 6.90 -7.26 -12.71
N SER A 90 6.40 -7.45 -13.94
CA SER A 90 6.19 -6.36 -14.89
C SER A 90 5.11 -5.37 -14.43
N GLU A 91 4.03 -5.83 -13.78
CA GLU A 91 3.04 -4.93 -13.19
C GLU A 91 3.62 -4.15 -12.01
N LEU A 92 4.41 -4.79 -11.14
CA LEU A 92 5.11 -4.09 -10.06
C LEU A 92 6.04 -3.01 -10.61
N VAL A 93 6.76 -3.28 -11.70
CA VAL A 93 7.55 -2.29 -12.45
C VAL A 93 6.66 -1.15 -12.95
N ALA A 94 5.53 -1.45 -13.58
CA ALA A 94 4.61 -0.46 -14.11
C ALA A 94 3.98 0.43 -13.02
N ARG A 95 3.88 -0.05 -11.77
CA ARG A 95 3.40 0.72 -10.62
C ARG A 95 4.49 1.64 -10.04
N VAL A 96 5.71 1.13 -9.91
CA VAL A 96 6.78 1.80 -9.15
C VAL A 96 7.72 2.62 -10.03
N ALA A 97 8.17 2.10 -11.16
CA ALA A 97 9.19 2.76 -12.00
C ALA A 97 8.80 4.18 -12.45
N PRO A 98 7.53 4.49 -12.80
CA PRO A 98 7.15 5.86 -13.13
C PRO A 98 7.36 6.87 -11.97
N LEU A 99 7.23 6.42 -10.73
CA LEU A 99 7.45 7.28 -9.56
C LEU A 99 8.94 7.66 -9.46
N TYR A 100 9.84 6.70 -9.60
CA TYR A 100 11.29 6.95 -9.65
C TYR A 100 11.70 7.77 -10.88
N ALA A 101 11.13 7.46 -12.04
CA ALA A 101 11.52 8.09 -13.29
C ALA A 101 11.16 9.57 -13.37
N TYR A 102 10.10 10.00 -12.66
CA TYR A 102 9.51 11.33 -12.86
C TYR A 102 9.43 12.19 -11.59
N LEU A 103 9.56 11.62 -10.40
CA LEU A 103 9.64 12.39 -9.17
C LEU A 103 11.10 12.59 -8.75
N GLY A 104 11.37 13.77 -8.20
CA GLY A 104 12.61 14.10 -7.50
C GLY A 104 12.27 14.69 -6.14
N THR A 105 13.31 14.98 -5.37
CA THR A 105 13.20 15.74 -4.13
C THR A 105 13.92 17.07 -4.22
N HIS A 106 13.54 18.03 -3.40
CA HIS A 106 14.35 19.22 -3.15
C HIS A 106 14.16 19.69 -1.71
N SER A 107 15.13 20.44 -1.20
CA SER A 107 15.04 21.08 0.10
C SER A 107 14.14 22.30 0.03
N VAL A 108 13.45 22.63 1.12
CA VAL A 108 12.60 23.82 1.22
C VAL A 108 12.84 24.54 2.54
N ASP A 109 13.20 25.81 2.41
CA ASP A 109 13.19 26.75 3.54
C ASP A 109 11.75 27.25 3.76
N THR A 110 11.09 26.65 4.74
CA THR A 110 9.71 26.99 5.08
C THR A 110 9.66 28.22 5.99
N LYS A 111 8.74 29.16 5.71
CA LYS A 111 8.48 30.32 6.59
C LYS A 111 7.90 29.93 7.94
N HIS A 112 7.31 28.75 8.04
CA HIS A 112 6.61 28.25 9.20
C HIS A 112 7.08 26.80 9.46
N PRO A 113 8.32 26.62 9.95
CA PRO A 113 8.85 25.29 10.22
C PRO A 113 7.99 24.60 11.28
N LEU A 114 7.68 23.34 11.05
CA LEU A 114 6.95 22.50 12.01
C LEU A 114 7.92 21.51 12.66
N PRO A 115 7.86 21.35 13.99
CA PRO A 115 8.60 20.28 14.67
C PRO A 115 8.31 18.92 14.02
N GLY A 116 9.38 18.15 13.76
CA GLY A 116 9.28 16.84 13.11
C GLY A 116 9.13 16.86 11.59
N SER A 117 9.12 18.02 10.93
CA SER A 117 9.23 18.11 9.46
C SER A 117 10.68 17.97 9.00
N LYS A 118 10.90 17.33 7.84
CA LYS A 118 12.25 17.10 7.28
C LYS A 118 12.80 18.32 6.52
N GLY A 119 11.93 19.20 6.03
CA GLY A 119 12.30 20.29 5.13
C GLY A 119 12.59 19.80 3.70
N ARG A 120 12.04 18.66 3.29
CA ARG A 120 12.24 18.07 1.95
C ARG A 120 10.90 17.76 1.29
N ARG A 121 10.75 18.13 0.03
CA ARG A 121 9.51 17.98 -0.76
C ARG A 121 9.73 17.12 -1.98
N LEU A 122 8.68 16.44 -2.40
CA LEU A 122 8.62 15.79 -3.71
C LEU A 122 8.23 16.82 -4.77
N THR A 123 8.85 16.71 -5.95
CA THR A 123 8.54 17.52 -7.13
C THR A 123 8.69 16.66 -8.38
N VAL A 124 8.25 17.18 -9.54
CA VAL A 124 8.54 16.54 -10.82
C VAL A 124 9.94 16.91 -11.28
N ASN A 125 10.67 15.94 -11.84
CA ASN A 125 12.05 16.14 -12.28
C ASN A 125 12.14 16.71 -13.72
N PRO A 126 13.34 17.07 -14.22
CA PRO A 126 13.51 17.59 -15.58
C PRO A 126 13.08 16.61 -16.69
N VAL A 127 13.17 15.30 -16.47
CA VAL A 127 12.70 14.29 -17.44
C VAL A 127 11.20 14.47 -17.64
N TYR A 128 10.44 14.56 -16.55
CA TYR A 128 9.01 14.85 -16.62
C TYR A 128 8.73 16.20 -17.28
N GLU A 129 9.43 17.26 -16.87
CA GLU A 129 9.14 18.62 -17.36
C GLU A 129 9.37 18.74 -18.87
N TYR A 130 10.53 18.30 -19.35
CA TYR A 130 11.01 18.60 -20.71
C TYR A 130 11.00 17.40 -21.66
N GLY A 131 11.16 16.17 -21.16
CA GLY A 131 11.40 14.99 -22.00
C GLY A 131 10.19 14.06 -22.18
N THR A 132 9.20 14.11 -21.28
CA THR A 132 8.12 13.12 -21.26
C THR A 132 6.92 13.50 -22.13
N GLU A 133 6.47 12.55 -22.95
CA GLU A 133 5.26 12.63 -23.76
C GLU A 133 3.98 12.77 -22.91
N ARG A 134 2.93 13.32 -23.51
CA ARG A 134 1.64 13.55 -22.84
C ARG A 134 1.00 12.25 -22.32
N SER A 135 1.10 11.16 -23.07
CA SER A 135 0.61 9.83 -22.70
C SER A 135 1.24 9.34 -21.39
N ALA A 136 2.57 9.38 -21.31
CA ALA A 136 3.33 9.02 -20.12
C ALA A 136 3.06 9.97 -18.94
N LYS A 137 2.90 11.28 -19.18
CA LYS A 137 2.47 12.24 -18.15
C LYS A 137 1.10 11.90 -17.57
N ASN A 138 0.15 11.49 -18.41
CA ASN A 138 -1.18 11.07 -17.98
C ASN A 138 -1.13 9.76 -17.17
N ALA A 139 -0.32 8.79 -17.63
CA ALA A 139 -0.12 7.52 -16.93
C ALA A 139 0.49 7.73 -15.54
N LEU A 140 1.53 8.57 -15.43
CA LEU A 140 2.06 8.99 -14.12
C LEU A 140 0.97 9.66 -13.28
N GLY A 141 0.21 10.59 -13.86
CA GLY A 141 -0.86 11.27 -13.15
C GLY A 141 -1.87 10.31 -12.54
N TYR A 142 -2.28 9.27 -13.29
CA TYR A 142 -3.16 8.23 -12.78
C TYR A 142 -2.50 7.43 -11.63
N ARG A 143 -1.28 6.90 -11.85
CA ARG A 143 -0.57 6.09 -10.85
C ARG A 143 -0.29 6.87 -9.56
N LEU A 144 0.14 8.13 -9.69
CA LEU A 144 0.36 9.03 -8.57
C LEU A 144 -0.94 9.34 -7.82
N GLY A 145 -2.05 9.56 -8.54
CA GLY A 145 -3.37 9.74 -7.95
C GLY A 145 -3.75 8.57 -7.06
N MET A 146 -3.73 7.34 -7.61
CA MET A 146 -4.05 6.12 -6.87
C MET A 146 -3.10 5.91 -5.68
N THR A 147 -1.79 6.05 -5.89
CA THR A 147 -0.76 5.88 -4.85
C THR A 147 -0.98 6.82 -3.68
N MET A 148 -1.19 8.11 -3.95
CA MET A 148 -1.37 9.10 -2.89
C MET A 148 -2.74 9.02 -2.24
N ALA A 149 -3.77 8.56 -2.96
CA ALA A 149 -5.07 8.25 -2.36
C ALA A 149 -4.94 7.11 -1.36
N GLU A 150 -4.30 6.01 -1.75
CA GLU A 150 -4.00 4.86 -0.88
C GLU A 150 -3.20 5.27 0.35
N TRP A 151 -2.10 5.99 0.14
CA TRP A 151 -1.28 6.49 1.24
C TRP A 151 -2.07 7.41 2.17
N ALA A 152 -2.84 8.35 1.63
CA ALA A 152 -3.59 9.29 2.46
C ALA A 152 -4.68 8.58 3.27
N THR A 153 -5.43 7.67 2.66
CA THR A 153 -6.54 7.00 3.35
C THR A 153 -6.04 5.94 4.32
N ARG A 154 -5.08 5.10 3.91
CA ARG A 154 -4.52 4.06 4.76
C ARG A 154 -3.52 4.65 5.73
N SER A 155 -2.37 5.11 5.27
CA SER A 155 -1.26 5.53 6.15
C SER A 155 -1.59 6.74 7.03
N LEU A 156 -2.25 7.79 6.50
CA LEU A 156 -2.58 8.96 7.31
C LEU A 156 -3.91 8.83 8.07
N MET A 157 -4.97 8.41 7.39
CA MET A 157 -6.34 8.45 7.92
C MET A 157 -6.83 7.13 8.51
N GLY A 158 -6.04 6.05 8.47
CA GLY A 158 -6.32 4.83 9.26
C GLY A 158 -7.31 3.86 8.63
N LEU A 159 -7.61 4.04 7.34
CA LEU A 159 -8.39 3.05 6.59
C LEU A 159 -7.66 1.70 6.55
N GLY A 160 -8.42 0.62 6.59
CA GLY A 160 -7.91 -0.71 6.23
C GLY A 160 -7.65 -0.85 4.73
N GLN A 161 -7.50 -2.08 4.27
CA GLN A 161 -7.22 -2.39 2.87
C GLN A 161 -8.26 -1.77 1.94
N THR A 162 -7.79 -1.06 0.91
CA THR A 162 -8.68 -0.58 -0.17
C THR A 162 -8.84 -1.63 -1.25
N LEU A 163 -10.00 -1.60 -1.91
CA LEU A 163 -10.33 -2.39 -3.07
C LEU A 163 -10.84 -1.47 -4.18
N HIS A 164 -10.66 -1.86 -5.44
CA HIS A 164 -11.22 -1.13 -6.56
C HIS A 164 -12.74 -1.27 -6.57
N ILE A 165 -13.49 -0.20 -6.86
CA ILE A 165 -14.95 -0.25 -6.84
C ILE A 165 -15.50 -1.28 -7.83
N GLU A 166 -14.82 -1.43 -8.97
CA GLU A 166 -15.14 -2.38 -10.05
C GLU A 166 -15.11 -3.85 -9.57
N ASP A 167 -14.55 -4.12 -8.39
CA ASP A 167 -14.56 -5.46 -7.80
C ASP A 167 -15.86 -5.78 -7.05
N GLY A 168 -16.88 -4.91 -7.16
CA GLY A 168 -18.24 -5.17 -6.67
C GLY A 168 -18.70 -4.31 -5.50
N GLY A 169 -17.86 -3.37 -5.05
CA GLY A 169 -18.17 -2.48 -3.93
C GLY A 169 -18.32 -3.17 -2.56
N PRO A 170 -18.67 -2.41 -1.51
CA PRO A 170 -18.65 -2.89 -0.13
C PRO A 170 -19.78 -3.86 0.25
N ILE A 171 -20.89 -3.84 -0.49
CA ILE A 171 -22.12 -4.56 -0.13
C ILE A 171 -22.40 -5.65 -1.18
N PRO A 172 -22.35 -6.94 -0.83
CA PRO A 172 -22.59 -8.04 -1.78
C PRO A 172 -23.91 -7.91 -2.54
N ALA A 173 -25.00 -7.53 -1.87
CA ALA A 173 -26.32 -7.35 -2.47
C ALA A 173 -26.41 -6.20 -3.49
N LEU A 174 -25.43 -5.30 -3.53
CA LEU A 174 -25.39 -4.15 -4.44
C LEU A 174 -24.36 -4.29 -5.56
N ARG A 175 -23.67 -5.42 -5.65
CA ARG A 175 -22.56 -5.65 -6.57
C ARG A 175 -22.82 -5.24 -8.00
N ASP A 176 -23.94 -5.68 -8.57
CA ASP A 176 -24.30 -5.43 -9.96
C ASP A 176 -24.39 -3.93 -10.30
N LYS A 177 -24.68 -3.10 -9.30
CA LYS A 177 -24.77 -1.65 -9.43
C LYS A 177 -23.40 -0.97 -9.48
N PHE A 178 -22.35 -1.60 -8.94
CA PHE A 178 -20.97 -1.09 -8.95
C PHE A 178 -20.14 -1.50 -10.15
N VAL A 179 -20.58 -2.52 -10.86
CA VAL A 179 -19.85 -3.12 -11.99
C VAL A 179 -20.46 -2.71 -13.34
N THR A 180 -21.26 -1.63 -13.34
CA THR A 180 -21.84 -1.06 -14.56
C THR A 180 -20.81 -0.14 -15.24
N PRO A 181 -20.26 -0.48 -16.42
CA PRO A 181 -19.14 0.26 -17.02
C PRO A 181 -19.45 1.73 -17.36
N SER A 182 -20.73 2.04 -17.61
CA SER A 182 -21.17 3.41 -17.92
C SER A 182 -21.46 4.25 -16.66
N ALA A 183 -21.41 3.66 -15.48
CA ALA A 183 -21.69 4.36 -14.24
C ALA A 183 -20.48 5.21 -13.83
N LYS A 184 -20.73 6.47 -13.46
CA LYS A 184 -19.71 7.35 -12.90
C LYS A 184 -19.52 6.99 -11.44
N LEU A 185 -18.64 6.02 -11.17
CA LEU A 185 -18.36 5.49 -9.84
C LEU A 185 -16.98 5.92 -9.36
N PRO A 186 -16.76 5.95 -8.03
CA PRO A 186 -15.47 6.30 -7.44
C PRO A 186 -14.42 5.23 -7.71
N ASP A 187 -13.12 5.53 -7.70
CA ASP A 187 -12.07 4.54 -7.98
C ASP A 187 -12.01 3.39 -6.95
N LEU A 188 -12.07 3.72 -5.66
CA LEU A 188 -11.73 2.82 -4.55
C LEU A 188 -12.82 2.82 -3.46
N TRP A 189 -12.81 1.78 -2.64
CA TRP A 189 -13.53 1.74 -1.37
C TRP A 189 -12.75 0.95 -0.30
N GLY A 190 -13.11 1.13 0.97
CA GLY A 190 -12.56 0.35 2.09
C GLY A 190 -13.39 0.53 3.36
N LEU A 191 -13.16 -0.32 4.37
CA LEU A 191 -13.78 -0.20 5.69
C LEU A 191 -12.85 0.56 6.65
N HIS A 192 -13.38 1.59 7.29
CA HIS A 192 -12.68 2.29 8.36
C HIS A 192 -13.18 1.77 9.72
N GLU A 193 -12.44 0.83 10.29
CA GLU A 193 -12.84 0.09 11.50
C GLU A 193 -13.19 0.99 12.68
N ALA A 194 -12.37 2.01 12.96
CA ALA A 194 -12.60 2.88 14.09
C ALA A 194 -13.86 3.77 13.93
N GLU A 195 -14.30 4.01 12.69
CA GLU A 195 -15.59 4.66 12.42
C GLU A 195 -16.73 3.63 12.25
N ASN A 196 -16.39 2.36 12.01
CA ASN A 196 -17.26 1.31 11.50
C ASN A 196 -18.09 1.81 10.29
N LEU A 197 -17.40 2.44 9.32
CA LEU A 197 -18.01 3.03 8.13
C LEU A 197 -17.23 2.67 6.87
N TYR A 198 -17.97 2.40 5.78
CA TYR A 198 -17.36 2.30 4.46
C TYR A 198 -16.99 3.68 3.95
N TRP A 199 -15.82 3.77 3.33
CA TRP A 199 -15.41 4.95 2.59
C TRP A 199 -15.42 4.67 1.11
N MET A 200 -16.00 5.60 0.36
CA MET A 200 -15.82 5.70 -1.08
C MET A 200 -14.76 6.74 -1.37
N ILE A 201 -13.80 6.36 -2.20
CA ILE A 201 -12.58 7.12 -2.40
C ILE A 201 -12.38 7.34 -3.89
N GLU A 202 -12.23 8.60 -4.27
CA GLU A 202 -11.88 8.97 -5.64
C GLU A 202 -10.46 9.54 -5.68
N ALA A 203 -9.68 9.12 -6.67
CA ALA A 203 -8.29 9.48 -6.81
C ALA A 203 -8.05 10.30 -8.09
N LYS A 204 -7.61 11.55 -7.95
CA LYS A 204 -7.18 12.38 -9.09
C LYS A 204 -5.71 12.68 -8.95
N GLY A 205 -4.92 12.48 -10.02
CA GLY A 205 -3.50 12.84 -10.00
C GLY A 205 -2.95 13.47 -11.28
N GLY A 206 -1.80 14.15 -11.17
CA GLY A 206 -1.19 14.93 -12.25
C GLY A 206 -1.45 16.44 -12.08
N ASN A 207 -1.72 17.19 -13.16
CA ASN A 207 -2.12 18.59 -13.03
C ASN A 207 -3.60 18.71 -12.61
N VAL A 208 -3.87 18.49 -11.32
CA VAL A 208 -5.24 18.47 -10.79
C VAL A 208 -5.75 19.90 -10.58
N ARG A 209 -6.81 20.25 -11.32
CA ARG A 209 -7.50 21.55 -11.29
C ARG A 209 -8.95 21.38 -10.85
N SER A 210 -9.62 22.50 -10.52
CA SER A 210 -11.01 22.53 -10.05
C SER A 210 -11.97 21.64 -10.87
N PRO A 211 -12.02 21.71 -12.22
CA PRO A 211 -12.96 20.90 -12.99
C PRO A 211 -12.77 19.39 -12.78
N ARG A 212 -11.52 18.93 -12.64
CA ARG A 212 -11.17 17.52 -12.44
C ARG A 212 -11.53 17.05 -11.03
N LEU A 213 -11.42 17.92 -10.02
CA LEU A 213 -11.90 17.63 -8.67
C LEU A 213 -13.43 17.52 -8.64
N TRP A 214 -14.14 18.44 -9.32
CA TRP A 214 -15.60 18.37 -9.45
C TRP A 214 -16.08 17.14 -10.21
N GLU A 215 -15.34 16.70 -11.23
CA GLU A 215 -15.60 15.42 -11.90
C GLU A 215 -15.48 14.24 -10.93
N GLY A 216 -14.39 14.19 -10.15
CA GLY A 216 -14.22 13.17 -9.12
C GLY A 216 -15.33 13.19 -8.06
N TRP A 217 -15.77 14.38 -7.66
CA TRP A 217 -16.89 14.51 -6.73
C TRP A 217 -18.21 13.99 -7.30
N LYS A 218 -18.45 14.16 -8.60
CA LYS A 218 -19.62 13.58 -9.28
C LYS A 218 -19.57 12.05 -9.30
N GLN A 219 -18.37 11.46 -9.42
CA GLN A 219 -18.19 10.00 -9.30
C GLN A 219 -18.54 9.51 -7.90
N LEU A 220 -18.06 10.20 -6.86
CA LEU A 220 -18.45 9.91 -5.47
C LEU A 220 -19.96 10.03 -5.25
N GLN A 221 -20.60 11.06 -5.81
CA GLN A 221 -22.06 11.19 -5.77
C GLN A 221 -22.77 10.03 -6.50
N GLY A 222 -22.19 9.50 -7.59
CA GLY A 222 -22.69 8.31 -8.26
C GLY A 222 -22.65 7.08 -7.35
N GLY A 223 -21.53 6.86 -6.66
CA GLY A 223 -21.40 5.81 -5.64
C GLY A 223 -22.39 5.98 -4.48
N THR A 224 -22.60 7.20 -3.99
CA THR A 224 -23.58 7.49 -2.93
C THR A 224 -25.00 7.12 -3.32
N LYS A 225 -25.39 7.27 -4.59
CA LYS A 225 -26.70 6.81 -5.06
C LYS A 225 -26.85 5.29 -4.95
N VAL A 226 -25.76 4.55 -5.13
CA VAL A 226 -25.76 3.10 -4.95
C VAL A 226 -25.84 2.74 -3.47
N LEU A 227 -25.01 3.36 -2.61
CA LEU A 227 -24.96 3.12 -1.15
C LEU A 227 -25.93 3.97 -0.32
N HIS A 228 -26.99 4.51 -0.90
CA HIS A 228 -27.83 5.49 -0.22
C HIS A 228 -28.48 4.97 1.09
N GLU A 229 -28.67 3.66 1.21
CA GLU A 229 -29.20 2.99 2.42
C GLU A 229 -28.13 2.66 3.47
N TYR A 230 -26.84 2.81 3.12
CA TYR A 230 -25.72 2.41 3.97
C TYR A 230 -24.93 3.64 4.42
N ALA A 231 -24.55 3.67 5.69
CA ALA A 231 -23.70 4.73 6.19
C ALA A 231 -22.31 4.67 5.54
N HIS A 232 -21.87 5.78 4.96
CA HIS A 232 -20.59 5.85 4.27
C HIS A 232 -20.01 7.27 4.25
N ARG A 233 -18.70 7.38 4.04
CA ARG A 233 -17.99 8.64 3.84
C ARG A 233 -17.54 8.78 2.40
N ARG A 234 -17.58 10.01 1.88
CA ARG A 234 -16.96 10.37 0.60
C ARG A 234 -15.61 11.04 0.86
N ILE A 235 -14.57 10.53 0.20
CA ILE A 235 -13.22 11.08 0.22
C ILE A 235 -12.75 11.26 -1.23
N LEU A 236 -12.31 12.46 -1.59
CA LEU A 236 -11.65 12.75 -2.85
C LEU A 236 -10.22 13.18 -2.55
N VAL A 237 -9.24 12.45 -3.08
CA VAL A 237 -7.82 12.78 -2.97
C VAL A 237 -7.31 13.33 -4.29
N GLY A 238 -6.86 14.58 -4.28
CA GLY A 238 -6.26 15.25 -5.43
C GLY A 238 -4.74 15.37 -5.31
N ALA A 239 -4.00 14.46 -5.92
CA ALA A 239 -2.53 14.45 -5.96
C ALA A 239 -1.97 15.32 -7.09
N SER A 240 -1.74 16.58 -6.78
CA SER A 240 -1.37 17.59 -7.78
C SER A 240 0.14 17.76 -7.91
N VAL A 241 0.65 17.57 -9.12
CA VAL A 241 2.01 17.93 -9.53
C VAL A 241 1.99 18.87 -10.72
N GLN A 242 2.95 19.79 -10.76
CA GLN A 242 3.15 20.71 -11.87
C GLN A 242 4.63 21.03 -12.02
N PRO A 243 5.09 21.39 -13.23
CA PRO A 243 6.44 21.94 -13.41
C PRO A 243 6.77 23.01 -12.37
N GLN A 244 7.97 22.94 -11.79
CA GLN A 244 8.49 23.90 -10.78
C GLN A 244 7.62 24.01 -9.50
N GLY A 245 6.78 23.01 -9.28
CA GLY A 245 5.90 22.92 -8.13
C GLY A 245 6.08 21.62 -7.38
N ASP A 246 5.81 21.70 -6.10
CA ASP A 246 5.85 20.58 -5.18
C ASP A 246 4.59 19.72 -5.39
N LEU A 247 4.72 18.41 -5.15
CA LEU A 247 3.60 17.52 -4.95
C LEU A 247 2.76 18.07 -3.79
N PHE A 248 1.47 18.23 -4.04
CA PHE A 248 0.51 18.79 -3.10
C PHE A 248 -0.78 17.99 -3.15
N LEU A 249 -1.36 17.69 -2.00
CA LEU A 249 -2.64 16.98 -1.92
C LEU A 249 -3.79 17.89 -1.51
N THR A 250 -4.93 17.73 -2.18
CA THR A 250 -6.23 18.06 -1.56
C THR A 250 -6.86 16.78 -1.02
N VAL A 251 -7.46 16.87 0.15
CA VAL A 251 -8.37 15.86 0.69
C VAL A 251 -9.69 16.56 0.88
N ASP A 252 -10.58 16.37 -0.10
CA ASP A 252 -11.93 16.88 -0.09
C ASP A 252 -12.84 15.79 0.49
N HIS A 253 -13.62 16.09 1.51
CA HIS A 253 -14.47 15.11 2.18
C HIS A 253 -15.80 15.72 2.54
N ASP A 254 -16.80 14.90 2.86
CA ASP A 254 -17.94 15.43 3.60
C ASP A 254 -17.57 15.45 5.08
N HIS A 255 -17.55 16.62 5.72
CA HIS A 255 -17.79 16.62 7.16
C HIS A 255 -19.19 16.03 7.35
N HIS A 256 -19.32 14.96 8.14
CA HIS A 256 -20.62 14.65 8.74
C HIS A 256 -20.83 15.66 9.87
N PRO A 257 -21.75 16.63 9.74
CA PRO A 257 -22.05 17.51 10.85
C PRO A 257 -22.78 16.66 11.91
N GLY A 258 -22.18 16.49 13.09
CA GLY A 258 -22.87 15.90 14.25
C GLY A 258 -22.41 14.51 14.70
N LYS A 259 -21.42 13.88 14.04
CA LYS A 259 -20.57 12.88 14.70
C LYS A 259 -19.21 13.54 14.91
N GLU A 260 -18.79 13.71 16.15
CA GLU A 260 -17.45 14.23 16.40
C GLU A 260 -16.44 13.34 15.65
N PRO A 261 -15.51 13.90 14.86
CA PRO A 261 -14.36 13.13 14.41
C PRO A 261 -13.72 12.51 15.65
N LEU A 262 -13.30 11.24 15.57
CA LEU A 262 -12.68 10.52 16.69
C LEU A 262 -11.73 11.46 17.41
N GLN A 263 -12.10 11.89 18.63
CA GLN A 263 -11.23 12.75 19.40
C GLN A 263 -9.97 11.92 19.68
N PRO A 264 -8.76 12.45 19.43
CA PRO A 264 -7.56 11.82 19.96
C PRO A 264 -7.77 11.71 21.48
N ALA A 265 -7.59 10.52 22.05
CA ALA A 265 -7.78 10.32 23.48
C ALA A 265 -6.98 11.39 24.23
N ALA A 266 -7.68 12.23 24.99
CA ALA A 266 -7.07 13.35 25.69
C ALA A 266 -6.17 12.82 26.81
N GLY A 267 -4.86 12.80 26.56
CA GLY A 267 -3.85 12.43 27.55
C GLY A 267 -2.42 12.68 27.04
N PRO A 268 -1.45 12.91 27.94
CA PRO A 268 -0.03 13.13 27.57
C PRO A 268 0.65 11.86 27.04
N THR A 269 -0.03 10.73 27.06
CA THR A 269 0.34 9.52 26.34
C THR A 269 -0.30 9.60 24.95
N TRP A 270 0.50 9.70 23.89
CA TRP A 270 0.02 9.44 22.53
C TRP A 270 -0.82 8.15 22.55
N PRO A 271 -2.14 8.20 22.26
CA PRO A 271 -2.90 6.98 22.19
C PRO A 271 -2.29 6.10 21.10
N GLN A 272 -2.10 4.82 21.41
CA GLN A 272 -1.85 3.83 20.37
C GLN A 272 -2.97 4.00 19.33
N PRO A 273 -2.66 4.16 18.04
CA PRO A 273 -3.71 4.17 17.03
C PRO A 273 -4.56 2.91 17.22
N PRO A 274 -5.90 2.99 17.04
CA PRO A 274 -6.73 1.79 17.10
C PRO A 274 -6.10 0.73 16.19
N GLY A 275 -5.88 -0.48 16.73
CA GLY A 275 -5.18 -1.53 15.99
C GLY A 275 -5.85 -1.75 14.65
N SER A 276 -5.08 -1.72 13.57
CA SER A 276 -5.59 -2.11 12.27
C SER A 276 -5.77 -3.63 12.26
N PRO A 277 -6.83 -4.18 11.65
CA PRO A 277 -6.95 -5.62 11.46
C PRO A 277 -5.73 -6.22 10.72
N GLU A 278 -5.05 -5.41 9.90
CA GLU A 278 -3.82 -5.78 9.22
C GLU A 278 -2.61 -5.94 10.16
N ASP A 279 -2.67 -5.34 11.36
CA ASP A 279 -1.67 -5.53 12.41
C ASP A 279 -1.82 -6.92 13.08
N HIS A 280 -2.99 -7.56 12.96
CA HIS A 280 -3.34 -8.86 13.56
C HIS A 280 -4.10 -9.74 12.57
N LEU A 281 -3.46 -10.11 11.45
CA LEU A 281 -4.10 -10.99 10.46
C LEU A 281 -4.56 -12.33 11.04
N GLY A 282 -3.96 -12.78 12.15
CA GLY A 282 -4.36 -13.97 12.91
C GLY A 282 -5.81 -13.91 13.42
N ASP A 283 -6.34 -12.72 13.68
CA ASP A 283 -7.59 -12.53 14.43
C ASP A 283 -8.80 -12.20 13.53
N SER A 284 -8.59 -11.96 12.23
CA SER A 284 -9.65 -11.56 11.29
C SER A 284 -9.48 -12.22 9.91
N ASP A 285 -10.47 -13.02 9.50
CA ASP A 285 -10.53 -13.65 8.17
C ASP A 285 -10.69 -12.62 7.06
N ASP A 286 -11.52 -11.61 7.28
CA ASP A 286 -11.71 -10.52 6.32
C ASP A 286 -10.39 -9.76 6.08
N ALA A 287 -9.63 -9.46 7.14
CA ALA A 287 -8.34 -8.79 7.04
C ALA A 287 -7.29 -9.66 6.35
N LEU A 288 -7.26 -10.96 6.67
CA LEU A 288 -6.37 -11.92 6.02
C LEU A 288 -6.67 -12.04 4.52
N MET A 289 -7.94 -12.19 4.14
CA MET A 289 -8.35 -12.26 2.73
C MET A 289 -8.02 -10.97 1.98
N GLY A 290 -8.32 -9.81 2.57
CA GLY A 290 -7.99 -8.50 1.99
C GLY A 290 -6.48 -8.34 1.79
N THR A 291 -5.67 -8.69 2.78
CA THR A 291 -4.21 -8.58 2.72
C THR A 291 -3.61 -9.58 1.74
N ALA A 292 -4.03 -10.84 1.75
CA ALA A 292 -3.57 -11.86 0.80
C ALA A 292 -3.85 -11.43 -0.65
N ARG A 293 -5.02 -10.83 -0.89
CA ARG A 293 -5.37 -10.27 -2.19
C ARG A 293 -4.47 -9.08 -2.58
N ALA A 294 -4.29 -8.11 -1.68
CA ALA A 294 -3.44 -6.95 -1.93
C ALA A 294 -1.97 -7.33 -2.17
N GLN A 295 -1.53 -8.44 -1.57
CA GLN A 295 -0.16 -8.96 -1.66
C GLN A 295 0.03 -10.02 -2.76
N MET A 296 -1.02 -10.36 -3.52
CA MET A 296 -0.96 -11.40 -4.53
C MET A 296 0.08 -11.10 -5.64
N LEU A 297 0.25 -9.83 -6.04
CA LEU A 297 1.31 -9.47 -7.01
C LEU A 297 2.71 -9.74 -6.47
N VAL A 298 2.94 -9.46 -5.18
CA VAL A 298 4.22 -9.73 -4.51
C VAL A 298 4.44 -11.23 -4.38
N TYR A 299 3.40 -11.97 -3.99
CA TYR A 299 3.42 -13.43 -3.93
C TYR A 299 3.80 -14.04 -5.28
N LEU A 300 3.12 -13.65 -6.37
CA LEU A 300 3.40 -14.16 -7.72
C LEU A 300 4.81 -13.81 -8.19
N ALA A 301 5.31 -12.62 -7.84
CA ALA A 301 6.69 -12.24 -8.14
C ALA A 301 7.72 -13.07 -7.36
N LEU A 302 7.45 -13.38 -6.09
CA LEU A 302 8.30 -14.23 -5.25
C LEU A 302 8.27 -15.70 -5.70
N SER A 303 7.08 -16.25 -5.96
CA SER A 303 6.91 -17.65 -6.37
C SER A 303 7.45 -17.92 -7.77
N GLY A 304 7.39 -16.93 -8.67
CA GLY A 304 7.96 -17.00 -10.02
C GLY A 304 9.44 -16.65 -10.13
N ALA A 305 10.09 -16.20 -9.05
CA ALA A 305 11.50 -15.83 -9.08
C ALA A 305 12.43 -17.05 -9.16
N GLN A 306 13.59 -16.88 -9.80
CA GLN A 306 14.63 -17.91 -9.77
C GLN A 306 15.12 -18.13 -8.33
N PRO A 307 15.30 -19.39 -7.87
CA PRO A 307 15.71 -19.67 -6.49
C PRO A 307 17.00 -18.96 -6.06
N SER A 308 17.96 -18.76 -6.97
CA SER A 308 19.22 -18.05 -6.71
C SER A 308 19.05 -16.56 -6.42
N ARG A 309 17.90 -15.97 -6.76
CA ARG A 309 17.57 -14.56 -6.50
C ARG A 309 16.71 -14.37 -5.25
N LEU A 310 16.20 -15.46 -4.70
CA LEU A 310 15.44 -15.45 -3.45
C LEU A 310 16.39 -15.45 -2.26
N LYS A 311 16.06 -14.65 -1.26
CA LYS A 311 16.75 -14.61 0.02
C LYS A 311 15.72 -14.49 1.13
N THR A 312 16.08 -14.89 2.35
CA THR A 312 15.26 -14.57 3.52
C THR A 312 15.91 -13.49 4.37
N VAL A 313 15.14 -12.58 4.95
CA VAL A 313 15.61 -11.64 5.96
C VAL A 313 15.03 -12.03 7.32
N ALA A 314 15.84 -11.93 8.38
CA ALA A 314 15.39 -12.21 9.74
C ALA A 314 14.67 -10.99 10.32
N LEU A 315 13.46 -11.19 10.85
CA LEU A 315 12.71 -10.18 11.60
C LEU A 315 12.26 -10.78 12.94
N PRO A 316 12.06 -9.98 14.00
CA PRO A 316 11.50 -10.52 15.25
C PRO A 316 10.19 -11.25 15.00
N ALA A 317 10.01 -12.47 15.52
CA ALA A 317 8.78 -13.25 15.35
C ALA A 317 7.59 -12.56 16.04
N ASP A 318 7.85 -11.77 17.08
CA ASP A 318 6.88 -10.86 17.67
C ASP A 318 6.47 -9.80 16.64
N ARG A 319 5.18 -9.78 16.34
CA ARG A 319 4.53 -8.86 15.39
C ARG A 319 4.14 -7.54 16.04
N THR A 320 4.09 -7.50 17.37
CA THR A 320 3.50 -6.37 18.09
C THR A 320 4.34 -5.10 18.01
N SER A 321 5.63 -5.20 17.68
CA SER A 321 6.50 -4.06 17.40
C SER A 321 6.34 -3.49 15.98
N ARG A 322 5.71 -4.23 15.06
CA ARG A 322 5.51 -3.87 13.65
C ARG A 322 4.06 -3.54 13.31
N ARG A 323 3.43 -2.78 14.20
CA ARG A 323 2.08 -2.25 13.99
C ARG A 323 2.15 -0.87 13.34
N ARG A 324 1.04 -0.44 12.77
CA ARG A 324 0.82 0.95 12.36
C ARG A 324 1.35 1.93 13.41
N GLY A 325 2.27 2.80 12.98
CA GLY A 325 2.90 3.81 13.83
C GLY A 325 2.54 5.24 13.42
N PRO A 326 3.08 6.27 14.11
CA PRO A 326 2.83 7.69 13.84
C PRO A 326 3.19 8.21 12.43
N ARG A 327 3.68 7.35 11.53
CA ARG A 327 4.16 7.73 10.19
C ARG A 327 3.54 6.95 9.04
N GLY A 328 2.73 5.93 9.34
CA GLY A 328 2.08 5.10 8.34
C GLY A 328 1.90 3.66 8.76
N VAL A 329 1.77 2.78 7.76
CA VAL A 329 1.46 1.36 7.96
C VAL A 329 2.71 0.51 8.23
N THR A 330 3.90 1.00 7.90
CA THR A 330 5.16 0.29 8.08
C THR A 330 5.97 0.81 9.26
N THR A 331 6.74 -0.08 9.86
CA THR A 331 7.75 0.20 10.87
C THR A 331 9.13 0.14 10.21
N PRO A 332 9.88 1.27 10.17
CA PRO A 332 11.28 1.29 9.75
C PRO A 332 12.16 0.46 10.70
N LEU A 333 13.12 -0.29 10.15
CA LEU A 333 13.89 -1.29 10.89
C LEU A 333 15.34 -0.89 11.12
N GLU A 334 15.85 0.12 10.41
CA GLU A 334 17.23 0.61 10.55
C GLU A 334 17.54 1.25 11.92
N HIS A 335 16.52 1.48 12.75
CA HIS A 335 16.66 1.99 14.12
C HIS A 335 15.93 1.10 15.14
N ASP A 336 15.67 -0.17 14.81
CA ASP A 336 15.15 -1.16 15.75
C ASP A 336 16.35 -1.86 16.46
N PRO A 337 16.76 -1.41 17.66
CA PRO A 337 17.96 -1.91 18.33
C PRO A 337 17.82 -3.38 18.71
N ASP A 338 16.61 -3.85 19.01
CA ASP A 338 16.37 -5.23 19.42
C ASP A 338 16.51 -6.16 18.22
N ALA A 339 15.92 -5.80 17.07
CA ALA A 339 16.11 -6.55 15.82
C ALA A 339 17.58 -6.58 15.39
N GLN A 340 18.30 -5.46 15.52
CA GLN A 340 19.73 -5.37 15.20
C GLN A 340 20.58 -6.24 16.13
N ALA A 341 20.31 -6.21 17.43
CA ALA A 341 21.02 -7.03 18.41
C ALA A 341 20.81 -8.53 18.14
N MET A 342 19.57 -8.94 17.89
CA MET A 342 19.25 -10.33 17.54
C MET A 342 19.96 -10.78 16.26
N ARG A 343 19.90 -9.99 15.18
CA ARG A 343 20.61 -10.28 13.92
C ARG A 343 22.13 -10.38 14.13
N SER A 344 22.70 -9.49 14.96
CA SER A 344 24.12 -9.49 15.29
C SER A 344 24.56 -10.72 16.10
N ALA A 345 23.74 -11.16 17.04
CA ALA A 345 23.98 -12.38 17.81
C ALA A 345 24.02 -13.60 16.87
N VAL A 346 23.05 -13.73 15.96
CA VAL A 346 23.07 -14.84 14.98
C VAL A 346 24.34 -14.82 14.12
N ARG A 347 24.77 -13.65 13.64
CA ARG A 347 26.02 -13.53 12.86
C ARG A 347 27.26 -13.95 13.65
N THR A 348 27.31 -13.62 14.94
CA THR A 348 28.49 -13.87 15.78
C THR A 348 28.61 -15.35 16.14
N GLU A 349 27.48 -15.99 16.43
CA GLU A 349 27.42 -17.36 16.96
C GLU A 349 27.35 -18.44 15.88
N THR A 350 27.20 -18.07 14.61
CA THR A 350 26.99 -19.04 13.51
C THR A 350 27.88 -18.73 12.31
N SER A 351 28.29 -19.79 11.60
CA SER A 351 29.06 -19.66 10.36
C SER A 351 28.15 -19.41 9.16
N ASP A 352 28.57 -18.55 8.24
CA ASP A 352 27.91 -18.35 6.94
C ASP A 352 27.80 -19.64 6.11
N SER A 353 28.71 -20.59 6.30
CA SER A 353 28.76 -21.86 5.55
C SER A 353 27.69 -22.86 5.99
N ASP A 354 27.14 -22.74 7.21
CA ASP A 354 26.13 -23.65 7.75
C ASP A 354 24.78 -22.94 7.91
N GLN A 355 24.05 -22.87 6.79
CA GLN A 355 22.75 -22.21 6.72
C GLN A 355 21.69 -22.88 7.61
N SER A 356 21.78 -24.19 7.85
CA SER A 356 20.78 -24.90 8.67
C SER A 356 20.95 -24.55 10.14
N SER A 357 22.19 -24.61 10.65
CA SER A 357 22.48 -24.22 12.04
C SER A 357 22.17 -22.74 12.27
N ARG A 358 22.51 -21.88 11.29
CA ARG A 358 22.18 -20.45 11.34
C ARG A 358 20.68 -20.18 11.47
N ARG A 359 19.86 -20.81 10.64
CA ARG A 359 18.41 -20.66 10.67
C ARG A 359 17.83 -21.21 11.98
N GLY A 360 18.30 -22.37 12.44
CA GLY A 360 17.88 -22.95 13.72
C GLY A 360 18.18 -22.04 14.91
N TYR A 361 19.37 -21.44 14.94
CA TYR A 361 19.76 -20.48 15.99
C TYR A 361 18.93 -19.19 15.92
N ALA A 362 18.69 -18.65 14.73
CA ALA A 362 17.83 -17.47 14.54
C ALA A 362 16.42 -17.71 15.08
N GLN A 363 15.82 -18.86 14.77
CA GLN A 363 14.49 -19.25 15.27
C GLN A 363 14.47 -19.40 16.80
N ALA A 364 15.53 -19.97 17.38
CA ALA A 364 15.67 -20.09 18.83
C ALA A 364 15.77 -18.73 19.55
N LEU A 365 16.37 -17.72 18.89
CA LEU A 365 16.38 -16.33 19.36
C LEU A 365 15.07 -15.57 19.12
N GLY A 366 14.06 -16.23 18.55
CA GLY A 366 12.76 -15.61 18.28
C GLY A 366 12.75 -14.74 17.02
N LEU A 367 13.60 -15.03 16.03
CA LEU A 367 13.50 -14.45 14.69
C LEU A 367 12.66 -15.35 13.76
N ASP A 368 11.86 -14.73 12.91
CA ASP A 368 11.19 -15.35 11.78
C ASP A 368 11.84 -14.90 10.47
N ASP A 369 11.67 -15.72 9.43
CA ASP A 369 12.33 -15.56 8.16
C ASP A 369 11.35 -15.09 7.10
N PHE A 370 11.51 -13.86 6.60
CA PHE A 370 10.68 -13.30 5.54
C PHE A 370 11.34 -13.58 4.20
N LEU A 371 10.61 -14.17 3.26
CA LEU A 371 11.11 -14.36 1.90
C LEU A 371 11.12 -13.02 1.18
N THR A 372 12.22 -12.73 0.51
CA THR A 372 12.43 -11.47 -0.20
C THR A 372 12.96 -11.69 -1.60
N TYR A 373 12.61 -10.74 -2.46
CA TYR A 373 13.08 -10.66 -3.84
C TYR A 373 13.27 -9.20 -4.21
N ARG A 374 14.39 -8.90 -4.89
CA ARG A 374 14.60 -7.60 -5.51
C ARG A 374 13.93 -7.59 -6.87
N VAL A 375 12.91 -6.75 -7.04
CA VAL A 375 12.17 -6.64 -8.30
C VAL A 375 13.08 -5.94 -9.33
N PRO A 376 13.49 -6.62 -10.41
CA PRO A 376 14.35 -6.00 -11.42
C PRO A 376 13.66 -4.80 -12.07
N GLY A 377 14.37 -3.68 -12.20
CA GLY A 377 13.85 -2.46 -12.84
C GLY A 377 13.12 -1.49 -11.91
N THR A 378 12.98 -1.80 -10.62
CA THR A 378 12.44 -0.87 -9.60
C THR A 378 13.37 -0.69 -8.40
N GLU A 379 14.49 -1.43 -8.37
CA GLU A 379 15.47 -1.57 -7.28
C GLU A 379 14.89 -1.92 -5.89
N LEU A 380 13.56 -1.98 -5.77
CA LEU A 380 12.78 -2.28 -4.59
C LEU A 380 12.88 -3.76 -4.24
N ARG A 381 13.28 -4.03 -3.00
CA ARG A 381 13.17 -5.35 -2.39
C ARG A 381 11.79 -5.46 -1.76
N LEU A 382 11.05 -6.51 -2.08
CA LEU A 382 9.75 -6.82 -1.50
C LEU A 382 9.81 -8.20 -0.86
N GLY A 383 9.00 -8.41 0.17
CA GLY A 383 8.92 -9.68 0.84
C GLY A 383 7.68 -9.86 1.70
N MET A 384 7.51 -11.08 2.18
CA MET A 384 6.43 -11.47 3.08
C MET A 384 6.85 -12.62 3.99
N SER A 385 6.14 -12.77 5.09
CA SER A 385 6.32 -13.89 6.02
C SER A 385 5.91 -15.22 5.38
N ARG A 386 6.31 -16.33 6.02
CA ARG A 386 5.85 -17.67 5.64
C ARG A 386 4.34 -17.84 5.73
N GLN A 387 3.73 -17.26 6.77
CA GLN A 387 2.29 -17.34 7.01
C GLN A 387 1.52 -16.67 5.88
N LEU A 388 1.88 -15.43 5.55
CA LEU A 388 1.22 -14.71 4.46
C LEU A 388 1.53 -15.34 3.10
N PHE A 389 2.74 -15.83 2.86
CA PHE A 389 3.06 -16.56 1.63
C PHE A 389 2.17 -17.79 1.46
N ALA A 390 1.98 -18.60 2.51
CA ALA A 390 1.12 -19.77 2.48
C ALA A 390 -0.35 -19.41 2.25
N ALA A 391 -0.84 -18.33 2.87
CA ALA A 391 -2.19 -17.81 2.64
C ALA A 391 -2.40 -17.38 1.18
N CYS A 392 -1.45 -16.62 0.62
CA CYS A 392 -1.47 -16.22 -0.79
C CYS A 392 -1.42 -17.43 -1.72
N ALA A 393 -0.58 -18.42 -1.42
CA ALA A 393 -0.51 -19.66 -2.21
C ALA A 393 -1.83 -20.42 -2.24
N GLN A 394 -2.49 -20.54 -1.09
CA GLN A 394 -3.79 -21.18 -1.00
C GLN A 394 -4.87 -20.38 -1.74
N LEU A 395 -4.90 -19.05 -1.59
CA LEU A 395 -5.84 -18.20 -2.31
C LEU A 395 -5.62 -18.30 -3.82
N HIS A 396 -4.36 -18.25 -4.27
CA HIS A 396 -4.01 -18.40 -5.67
C HIS A 396 -4.45 -19.75 -6.25
N HIS A 397 -4.28 -20.84 -5.49
CA HIS A 397 -4.75 -22.16 -5.91
C HIS A 397 -6.28 -22.21 -6.07
N GLU A 398 -7.04 -21.66 -5.12
CA GLU A 398 -8.50 -21.59 -5.25
C GLU A 398 -8.93 -20.70 -6.42
N ASP A 399 -8.20 -19.61 -6.69
CA ASP A 399 -8.41 -18.73 -7.82
C ASP A 399 -8.18 -19.42 -9.16
N GLN A 400 -7.17 -20.29 -9.26
CA GLN A 400 -6.95 -21.14 -10.43
C GLN A 400 -8.13 -22.10 -10.65
N LEU A 401 -8.61 -22.76 -9.59
CA LEU A 401 -9.76 -23.67 -9.67
C LEU A 401 -11.04 -22.95 -10.10
N ILE A 402 -11.24 -21.70 -9.67
CA ILE A 402 -12.34 -20.85 -10.14
C ILE A 402 -12.19 -20.60 -11.63
N ALA A 403 -11.03 -20.08 -12.07
CA ALA A 403 -10.80 -19.75 -13.47
C ALA A 403 -10.94 -20.96 -14.42
N GLU A 404 -10.51 -22.15 -14.01
CA GLU A 404 -10.68 -23.39 -14.77
C GLU A 404 -12.15 -23.79 -14.93
N ARG A 405 -12.99 -23.48 -13.94
CA ARG A 405 -14.42 -23.86 -13.97
C ARG A 405 -15.27 -22.82 -14.69
N THR A 406 -14.86 -21.55 -14.70
CA THR A 406 -15.66 -20.46 -15.24
C THR A 406 -15.48 -20.28 -16.76
N PRO A 407 -16.54 -20.45 -17.57
CA PRO A 407 -16.49 -20.18 -19.01
C PRO A 407 -16.08 -18.74 -19.33
N GLY A 408 -15.29 -18.55 -20.37
CA GLY A 408 -14.70 -17.25 -20.77
C GLY A 408 -13.40 -16.90 -20.03
N MET A 409 -13.01 -17.71 -19.04
CA MET A 409 -11.76 -17.61 -18.29
C MET A 409 -10.92 -18.89 -18.34
N ARG A 410 -11.33 -19.90 -19.10
CA ARG A 410 -10.57 -21.15 -19.27
C ARG A 410 -9.51 -21.05 -20.36
N ALA A 411 -8.48 -21.88 -20.25
CA ALA A 411 -7.33 -21.92 -21.16
C ALA A 411 -7.77 -21.81 -22.63
N GLU A 412 -8.75 -22.65 -22.97
CA GLU A 412 -9.36 -22.87 -24.27
C GLU A 412 -10.27 -21.72 -24.77
N ASP A 413 -10.75 -20.84 -23.90
CA ASP A 413 -11.68 -19.76 -24.28
C ASP A 413 -10.98 -18.51 -24.85
N VAL A 414 -9.64 -18.46 -24.77
CA VAL A 414 -8.87 -17.34 -25.29
C VAL A 414 -8.76 -17.48 -26.81
N ARG A 415 -9.63 -16.76 -27.53
CA ARG A 415 -9.50 -16.61 -28.98
C ARG A 415 -8.31 -15.71 -29.30
N ALA A 416 -7.34 -16.26 -30.01
CA ALA A 416 -6.44 -15.46 -30.84
C ALA A 416 -7.24 -14.92 -32.03
N ASP A 417 -6.93 -13.70 -32.45
CA ASP A 417 -7.32 -13.11 -33.74
C ASP A 417 -8.74 -12.51 -33.85
N GLU A 418 -8.97 -11.36 -33.22
CA GLU A 418 -9.76 -10.29 -33.85
C GLU A 418 -9.18 -8.91 -33.48
N PRO A 419 -9.06 -7.96 -34.43
CA PRO A 419 -8.80 -6.57 -34.10
C PRO A 419 -10.03 -5.98 -33.41
N VAL A 420 -10.05 -6.06 -32.08
CA VAL A 420 -11.10 -5.50 -31.23
C VAL A 420 -10.71 -4.05 -30.88
N SER A 421 -11.65 -3.10 -30.89
CA SER A 421 -11.35 -1.73 -30.45
C SER A 421 -10.92 -1.70 -28.99
N GLU A 422 -10.11 -0.71 -28.58
CA GLU A 422 -9.66 -0.56 -27.19
C GLU A 422 -10.82 -0.57 -26.19
N GLU A 423 -11.95 0.06 -26.53
CA GLU A 423 -13.15 0.07 -25.69
C GLU A 423 -13.76 -1.34 -25.53
N ALA A 424 -13.83 -2.10 -26.62
CA ALA A 424 -14.39 -3.45 -26.57
C ALA A 424 -13.47 -4.41 -25.80
N GLU A 425 -12.14 -4.22 -25.90
CA GLU A 425 -11.17 -4.95 -25.10
C GLU A 425 -11.24 -4.57 -23.61
N GLU A 426 -11.42 -3.29 -23.29
CA GLU A 426 -11.62 -2.84 -21.91
C GLU A 426 -12.92 -3.41 -21.32
N ARG A 427 -14.04 -3.38 -22.07
CA ARG A 427 -15.31 -4.00 -21.66
C ARG A 427 -15.16 -5.50 -21.42
N ARG A 428 -14.44 -6.22 -22.28
CA ARG A 428 -14.15 -7.64 -22.11
C ARG A 428 -13.36 -7.90 -20.82
N ARG A 429 -12.24 -7.20 -20.63
CA ARG A 429 -11.39 -7.33 -19.42
C ARG A 429 -12.17 -6.99 -18.15
N HIS A 430 -13.01 -5.96 -18.20
CA HIS A 430 -13.89 -5.59 -17.09
C HIS A 430 -14.90 -6.71 -16.78
N SER A 431 -15.53 -7.28 -17.80
CA SER A 431 -16.51 -8.36 -17.65
C SER A 431 -15.87 -9.63 -17.07
N GLN A 432 -14.67 -9.99 -17.52
CA GLN A 432 -13.91 -11.12 -16.98
C GLN A 432 -13.58 -10.92 -15.49
N ARG A 433 -13.06 -9.74 -15.11
CA ARG A 433 -12.80 -9.43 -13.69
C ARG A 433 -14.06 -9.54 -12.84
N ARG A 434 -15.18 -8.99 -13.34
CA ARG A 434 -16.47 -9.07 -12.64
C ARG A 434 -16.89 -10.51 -12.39
N VAL A 435 -16.98 -11.32 -13.45
CA VAL A 435 -17.42 -12.72 -13.35
C VAL A 435 -16.50 -13.51 -12.43
N PHE A 436 -15.19 -13.26 -12.49
CA PHE A 436 -14.24 -13.89 -11.57
C PHE A 436 -14.55 -13.59 -10.10
N ARG A 437 -14.84 -12.33 -9.78
CA ARG A 437 -15.14 -11.91 -8.40
C ARG A 437 -16.46 -12.45 -7.91
N GLU A 438 -17.48 -12.47 -8.77
CA GLU A 438 -18.76 -13.15 -8.48
C GLU A 438 -18.52 -14.59 -8.05
N GLN A 439 -17.73 -15.34 -8.81
CA GLN A 439 -17.42 -16.73 -8.49
C GLN A 439 -16.56 -16.90 -7.22
N GLN A 440 -15.56 -16.03 -7.01
CA GLN A 440 -14.74 -16.07 -5.79
C GLN A 440 -15.59 -15.83 -4.54
N ASP A 441 -16.51 -14.87 -4.59
CA ASP A 441 -17.35 -14.54 -3.45
C ASP A 441 -18.45 -15.57 -3.18
N GLU A 442 -19.03 -16.16 -4.23
CA GLU A 442 -19.93 -17.33 -4.08
C GLU A 442 -19.23 -18.49 -3.35
N GLN A 443 -17.91 -18.61 -3.53
CA GLN A 443 -17.08 -19.62 -2.90
C GLN A 443 -16.41 -19.15 -1.59
N ARG A 444 -16.66 -17.91 -1.15
CA ARG A 444 -15.96 -17.27 -0.01
C ARG A 444 -16.00 -18.13 1.25
N ALA A 445 -17.19 -18.60 1.64
CA ALA A 445 -17.39 -19.43 2.82
C ALA A 445 -16.60 -20.76 2.78
N ARG A 446 -16.22 -21.24 1.60
CA ARG A 446 -15.35 -22.43 1.42
C ARG A 446 -13.88 -22.06 1.40
N ILE A 447 -13.52 -20.92 0.82
CA ILE A 447 -12.13 -20.48 0.62
C ILE A 447 -11.53 -19.94 1.91
N GLU A 448 -12.28 -19.13 2.66
CA GLU A 448 -11.78 -18.45 3.87
C GLU A 448 -11.17 -19.42 4.90
N PRO A 449 -11.85 -20.52 5.31
CA PRO A 449 -11.26 -21.43 6.28
C PRO A 449 -9.98 -22.11 5.77
N ARG A 450 -9.85 -22.31 4.45
CA ARG A 450 -8.65 -22.90 3.85
C ARG A 450 -7.49 -21.94 3.86
N VAL A 451 -7.73 -20.67 3.53
CA VAL A 451 -6.72 -19.60 3.57
C VAL A 451 -6.26 -19.38 5.02
N ARG A 452 -7.20 -19.36 5.98
CA ARG A 452 -6.89 -19.33 7.42
C ARG A 452 -5.99 -20.48 7.84
N ALA A 453 -6.38 -21.71 7.54
CA ALA A 453 -5.58 -22.88 7.87
C ALA A 453 -4.18 -22.81 7.25
N ALA A 454 -4.07 -22.40 5.97
CA ALA A 454 -2.78 -22.22 5.32
C ALA A 454 -1.92 -21.15 6.00
N PHE A 455 -2.50 -20.04 6.45
CA PHE A 455 -1.80 -18.99 7.20
C PHE A 455 -1.24 -19.50 8.53
N GLU A 456 -2.03 -20.28 9.27
CA GLU A 456 -1.62 -20.85 10.57
C GLU A 456 -0.51 -21.89 10.40
N TYR A 457 -0.69 -22.87 9.51
CA TYR A 457 0.30 -23.91 9.26
C TYR A 457 1.56 -23.39 8.55
N GLY A 458 1.46 -22.26 7.82
CA GLY A 458 2.59 -21.66 7.13
C GLY A 458 3.76 -21.32 8.06
N ARG A 459 3.49 -21.00 9.34
CA ARG A 459 4.53 -20.69 10.33
C ARG A 459 5.51 -21.84 10.57
N GLU A 460 5.03 -23.08 10.49
CA GLU A 460 5.81 -24.27 10.82
C GLU A 460 6.49 -24.88 9.59
N ARG A 461 6.03 -24.52 8.39
CA ARG A 461 6.57 -25.05 7.14
C ARG A 461 7.93 -24.42 6.80
N PRO A 462 8.92 -25.21 6.37
CA PRO A 462 10.16 -24.67 5.83
C PRO A 462 9.93 -24.05 4.44
N TRP A 463 10.80 -23.13 4.04
CA TRP A 463 10.68 -22.43 2.76
C TRP A 463 10.79 -23.38 1.56
N ARG A 464 11.63 -24.42 1.64
CA ARG A 464 11.77 -25.43 0.58
C ARG A 464 10.45 -26.15 0.26
N GLU A 465 9.60 -26.35 1.26
CA GLU A 465 8.26 -26.94 1.05
C GLU A 465 7.30 -25.93 0.44
N LEU A 466 7.29 -24.69 0.94
CA LEU A 466 6.44 -23.61 0.42
C LEU A 466 6.80 -23.22 -1.02
N LEU A 467 8.07 -23.29 -1.39
CA LEU A 467 8.59 -22.94 -2.70
C LEU A 467 8.72 -24.13 -3.66
N HIS A 468 8.48 -25.35 -3.17
CA HIS A 468 8.72 -26.59 -3.90
C HIS A 468 10.14 -26.70 -4.47
N THR A 469 11.15 -26.29 -3.68
CA THR A 469 12.57 -26.32 -4.03
C THR A 469 13.32 -27.41 -3.25
N GLN A 470 14.52 -27.76 -3.70
CA GLN A 470 15.37 -28.73 -2.99
C GLN A 470 15.98 -28.15 -1.71
N ASN A 471 16.28 -26.84 -1.70
CA ASN A 471 16.96 -26.16 -0.61
C ASN A 471 16.18 -24.92 -0.17
N ASP A 472 16.30 -24.57 1.11
CA ASP A 472 15.82 -23.30 1.64
C ASP A 472 16.66 -22.14 1.08
N PRO A 473 16.05 -20.96 0.81
CA PRO A 473 16.81 -19.78 0.42
C PRO A 473 17.84 -19.38 1.48
N ARG A 474 18.89 -18.64 1.09
CA ARG A 474 19.91 -18.16 2.03
C ARG A 474 19.29 -17.18 3.04
N LEU A 475 19.62 -17.33 4.32
CA LEU A 475 19.31 -16.32 5.33
C LEU A 475 20.32 -15.17 5.23
N ASP A 476 19.82 -14.00 4.81
CA ASP A 476 20.57 -12.77 4.62
C ASP A 476 20.62 -12.00 5.93
N LEU A 477 21.80 -11.98 6.57
CA LEU A 477 22.08 -11.13 7.72
C LEU A 477 23.14 -10.07 7.39
N ASP A 478 23.55 -9.99 6.12
CA ASP A 478 24.58 -9.07 5.66
C ASP A 478 24.14 -7.63 5.96
N GLU A 479 25.00 -6.86 6.62
CA GLU A 479 24.74 -5.43 6.83
C GLU A 479 25.02 -4.68 5.53
N ASP A 480 24.00 -3.97 5.06
CA ASP A 480 24.14 -2.98 3.98
C ASP A 480 23.86 -1.60 4.59
N PRO A 481 24.91 -0.80 4.88
CA PRO A 481 24.76 0.49 5.54
C PRO A 481 23.85 1.48 4.80
N GLY A 482 23.62 1.27 3.50
CA GLY A 482 22.74 2.10 2.69
C GLY A 482 21.34 1.51 2.51
N LEU A 483 21.00 0.41 3.16
CA LEU A 483 19.68 -0.23 3.01
C LEU A 483 18.68 0.32 4.03
N LEU A 484 17.63 0.93 3.51
CA LEU A 484 16.50 1.42 4.29
C LEU A 484 15.41 0.34 4.29
N GLU A 485 15.19 -0.29 5.43
CA GLU A 485 14.27 -1.43 5.59
C GLU A 485 12.99 -1.03 6.32
N ALA A 486 11.83 -1.50 5.88
CA ALA A 486 10.57 -1.30 6.57
C ALA A 486 9.71 -2.55 6.48
N ALA A 487 8.89 -2.79 7.50
CA ALA A 487 8.01 -3.95 7.53
C ALA A 487 6.66 -3.61 8.17
N THR A 488 5.62 -4.35 7.76
CA THR A 488 4.40 -4.51 8.54
C THR A 488 4.53 -5.77 9.41
N ALA A 489 3.44 -6.21 10.04
CA ALA A 489 3.38 -7.51 10.68
C ALA A 489 3.81 -8.65 9.72
N GLU A 490 3.34 -8.62 8.47
CA GLU A 490 3.49 -9.76 7.55
C GLU A 490 4.17 -9.44 6.21
N THR A 491 4.48 -8.17 5.93
CA THR A 491 5.15 -7.74 4.70
C THR A 491 6.45 -7.02 4.99
N TYR A 492 7.38 -7.08 4.04
CA TYR A 492 8.69 -6.45 4.12
C TYR A 492 8.96 -5.67 2.84
N LEU A 493 9.64 -4.53 2.96
CA LEU A 493 10.18 -3.82 1.83
C LEU A 493 11.50 -3.13 2.19
N ALA A 494 12.39 -2.99 1.22
CA ALA A 494 13.60 -2.23 1.39
C ALA A 494 14.05 -1.54 0.11
N ILE A 495 14.73 -0.41 0.26
CA ILE A 495 15.32 0.38 -0.82
C ILE A 495 16.73 0.78 -0.42
N ARG A 496 17.59 1.10 -1.39
CA ARG A 496 18.91 1.68 -1.09
C ARG A 496 18.81 3.20 -1.03
N GLU A 497 19.62 3.83 -0.19
CA GLU A 497 19.75 5.29 -0.13
C GLU A 497 20.16 5.88 -1.49
N ASP A 498 21.02 5.18 -2.22
CA ASP A 498 21.46 5.56 -3.58
C ASP A 498 20.31 5.56 -4.60
N ASP A 499 19.24 4.81 -4.34
CA ASP A 499 18.08 4.69 -5.22
C ASP A 499 17.01 5.75 -4.93
N LEU A 500 17.19 6.61 -3.92
CA LEU A 500 16.20 7.63 -3.55
C LEU A 500 15.94 8.65 -4.69
N PRO A 501 14.73 9.23 -4.76
CA PRO A 501 14.41 10.20 -5.80
C PRO A 501 15.42 11.34 -5.83
N HIS A 502 15.97 11.59 -7.02
CA HIS A 502 17.08 12.53 -7.21
C HIS A 502 16.82 13.87 -6.52
N HIS A 503 17.81 14.34 -5.76
CA HIS A 503 17.76 15.64 -5.10
C HIS A 503 18.14 16.74 -6.10
N GLY A 504 17.14 17.48 -6.58
CA GLY A 504 17.34 18.68 -7.37
C GLY A 504 17.86 19.81 -6.49
N ARG A 505 19.00 20.38 -6.86
CA ARG A 505 19.55 21.58 -6.22
C ARG A 505 18.74 22.83 -6.55
#